data_AF-A0A395JUR6-F1
#
_entry.id   AF-A0A395JUR6-F1
#
_cell.length_a   1.000
_cell.length_b   1.000
_cell.length_c   1.000
_cell.angle_alpha   90.00
_cell.angle_beta   90.00
_cell.angle_gamma   90.00
#
_symmetry.space_group_name_H-M   'P 1'
#
loop_
_entity.id
_entity.type
_entity.pdbx_description
1 polymer ?
#
loop_
_entity_poly.entity_id
_entity_poly.type
_entity_poly.pdbx_seq_one_letter_code
_entity_poly.pdbx_strand_id
1 'polypeptide(L)'
;MGENKHLKELDTFVKKYVKEIDENAPSVDFTSIVMKTIAIEKTSKNLNKTKALISKKGWFCISVLFLSLVFVPFQSSDKKWFGFIEIDFSFLKNIPFYNFSDFLTISNTFLIAVSLFGLMLMTQIIFLKNHFNKRFN
;
A
#
# COMPACT_ATOMS: atom_id res chain seq x y z
N MET A 1 21.16 47.29 42.96
CA MET A 1 21.37 46.15 43.89
C MET A 1 20.06 45.54 44.42
N GLY A 2 18.89 45.77 43.77
CA GLY A 2 17.56 45.37 44.30
C GLY A 2 16.80 44.29 43.50
N GLU A 3 16.96 44.22 42.17
CA GLU A 3 16.16 43.31 41.32
C GLU A 3 16.42 41.82 41.56
N ASN A 4 17.67 41.43 41.89
CA ASN A 4 18.04 40.03 42.12
C ASN A 4 17.49 39.43 43.43
N LYS A 5 16.96 40.26 44.34
CA LYS A 5 16.33 39.77 45.58
C LYS A 5 14.93 39.22 45.33
N HIS A 6 14.14 39.91 44.49
CA HIS A 6 12.78 39.47 44.15
C HIS A 6 12.76 38.12 43.41
N LEU A 7 13.74 37.86 42.54
CA LEU A 7 13.85 36.56 41.85
C LEU A 7 14.16 35.41 42.81
N LYS A 8 14.99 35.65 43.83
CA LYS A 8 15.32 34.64 44.85
C LYS A 8 14.16 34.37 45.79
N GLU A 9 13.40 35.41 46.14
CA GLU A 9 12.17 35.24 46.92
C GLU A 9 11.15 34.43 46.13
N LEU A 10 10.93 34.76 44.86
CA LEU A 10 10.02 34.02 43.98
C LEU A 10 10.42 32.54 43.84
N ASP A 11 11.70 32.25 43.62
CA ASP A 11 12.24 30.89 43.55
C ASP A 11 12.06 30.14 44.88
N THR A 12 12.28 30.81 46.00
CA THR A 12 12.07 30.23 47.34
C THR A 12 10.58 29.93 47.59
N PHE A 13 9.68 30.81 47.15
CA PHE A 13 8.23 30.58 47.21
C PHE A 13 7.82 29.38 46.36
N VAL A 14 8.24 29.34 45.09
CA VAL A 14 7.93 28.22 44.18
C VAL A 14 8.46 26.91 44.75
N LYS A 15 9.69 26.89 45.25
CA LYS A 15 10.30 25.69 45.84
C LYS A 15 9.59 25.22 47.12
N LYS A 16 9.06 26.14 47.92
CA LYS A 16 8.24 25.80 49.09
C LYS A 16 6.92 25.17 48.68
N TYR A 17 6.20 25.80 47.74
CA TYR A 17 4.93 25.27 47.23
C TYR A 17 5.09 23.90 46.57
N VAL A 18 6.11 23.71 45.74
CA VAL A 18 6.37 22.42 45.08
C VAL A 18 6.71 21.32 46.09
N LYS A 19 7.34 21.66 47.21
CA LYS A 19 7.71 20.70 48.27
C LYS A 19 6.55 20.37 49.22
N GLU A 20 5.56 21.26 49.31
CA GLU A 20 4.32 21.06 50.08
C GLU A 20 3.26 20.29 49.29
N ILE A 21 3.44 20.10 47.98
CA ILE A 21 2.62 19.17 47.20
C ILE A 21 2.98 17.76 47.63
N ASP A 22 2.00 17.04 48.18
CA ASP A 22 2.17 15.62 48.50
C ASP A 22 2.64 14.86 47.24
N GLU A 23 3.69 14.06 47.43
CA GLU A 23 4.22 13.21 46.38
C GLU A 23 3.18 12.14 46.08
N ASN A 24 2.33 12.42 45.08
CA ASN A 24 1.29 11.51 44.62
C ASN A 24 1.97 10.32 43.94
N ALA A 25 2.45 9.38 44.75
CA ALA A 25 2.95 8.12 44.25
C ALA A 25 1.81 7.39 43.56
N PRO A 26 2.04 6.82 42.37
CA PRO A 26 1.04 5.97 41.75
C PRO A 26 0.69 4.83 42.71
N SER A 27 -0.53 4.30 42.61
CA SER A 27 -0.93 3.13 43.39
C SER A 27 0.09 2.01 43.22
N VAL A 28 0.32 1.21 44.26
CA VAL A 28 1.20 0.03 44.23
C VAL A 28 0.95 -0.88 43.01
N ASP A 29 -0.30 -0.96 42.55
CA ASP A 29 -0.71 -1.76 41.40
C ASP A 29 -0.73 -1.00 40.06
N PHE A 30 -0.20 0.22 39.98
CA PHE A 30 -0.28 1.02 38.75
C PHE A 30 0.38 0.31 37.57
N THR A 31 1.61 -0.17 37.76
CA THR A 31 2.36 -0.88 36.72
C THR A 31 1.66 -2.18 36.30
N SER A 32 1.07 -2.92 37.25
CA SER A 32 0.38 -4.18 36.95
C SER A 32 -0.91 -3.92 36.16
N ILE A 33 -1.68 -2.89 36.51
CA ILE A 33 -2.88 -2.46 35.80
C ILE A 33 -2.54 -1.98 34.38
N VAL A 34 -1.54 -1.11 34.24
CA VAL A 34 -1.10 -0.59 32.92
C VAL A 34 -0.63 -1.74 32.03
N MET A 35 0.21 -2.64 32.54
CA MET A 35 0.71 -3.77 31.74
C MET A 35 -0.40 -4.75 31.36
N LYS A 36 -1.38 -4.96 32.24
CA LYS A 36 -2.58 -5.77 31.95
C LYS A 36 -3.42 -5.15 30.84
N THR A 37 -3.68 -3.84 30.89
CA THR A 37 -4.41 -3.12 29.84
C THR A 37 -3.68 -3.20 28.50
N ILE A 38 -2.36 -2.98 28.50
CA ILE A 38 -1.53 -3.11 27.28
C ILE A 38 -1.57 -4.54 26.72
N ALA A 39 -1.52 -5.57 27.57
CA ALA A 39 -1.59 -6.96 27.14
C ALA A 39 -2.96 -7.32 26.51
N ILE A 40 -4.06 -6.83 27.11
CA ILE A 40 -5.41 -7.00 26.57
C ILE A 40 -5.52 -6.30 25.21
N GLU A 41 -5.03 -5.06 25.09
CA GLU A 41 -5.07 -4.31 23.84
C GLU A 41 -4.17 -4.89 22.74
N LYS A 42 -3.00 -5.44 23.08
CA LYS A 42 -2.15 -6.15 22.12
C LYS A 42 -2.81 -7.42 21.60
N THR A 43 -3.53 -8.13 22.47
CA THR A 43 -4.29 -9.33 22.09
C THR A 43 -5.48 -8.95 21.20
N SER A 44 -6.21 -7.88 21.54
CA SER A 44 -7.36 -7.41 20.75
C SER A 44 -6.95 -6.76 19.42
N LYS A 45 -5.79 -6.07 19.35
CA LYS A 45 -5.22 -5.61 18.07
C LYS A 45 -4.86 -6.76 17.12
N ASN A 46 -4.45 -7.92 17.65
CA ASN A 46 -4.23 -9.11 16.82
C ASN A 46 -5.55 -9.69 16.27
N LEU A 47 -6.67 -9.49 16.97
CA LEU A 47 -8.01 -9.83 16.48
C LEU A 47 -8.53 -8.81 15.45
N ASN A 48 -8.08 -7.56 15.54
CA ASN A 48 -8.32 -6.50 14.55
C ASN A 48 -7.35 -6.55 13.36
N LYS A 49 -6.70 -7.69 13.09
CA LYS A 49 -6.13 -7.90 11.76
C LYS A 49 -7.29 -7.84 10.79
N THR A 50 -7.27 -6.83 9.92
CA THR A 50 -8.22 -6.66 8.82
C THR A 50 -8.25 -7.96 8.03
N LYS A 51 -9.21 -8.81 8.37
CA LYS A 51 -9.46 -10.06 7.65
C LYS A 51 -9.87 -9.61 6.27
N ALA A 52 -9.00 -9.84 5.28
CA ALA A 52 -9.32 -9.53 3.90
C ALA A 52 -10.69 -10.15 3.58
N LEU A 53 -11.66 -9.32 3.18
CA LEU A 53 -13.05 -9.75 2.94
C LEU A 53 -13.11 -10.92 1.96
N ILE A 54 -12.13 -10.99 1.06
CA ILE A 54 -11.90 -12.09 0.13
C ILE A 54 -10.51 -12.67 0.39
N SER A 55 -10.47 -13.99 0.59
CA SER A 55 -9.23 -14.76 0.66
C SER A 55 -8.42 -14.60 -0.63
N LYS A 56 -7.08 -14.71 -0.56
CA LYS A 56 -6.20 -14.68 -1.75
C LYS A 56 -6.66 -15.66 -2.84
N LYS A 57 -7.23 -16.81 -2.45
CA LYS A 57 -7.83 -17.80 -3.38
C LYS A 57 -9.09 -17.28 -4.06
N GLY A 58 -9.91 -16.50 -3.37
CA GLY A 58 -11.12 -15.87 -3.94
C GLY A 58 -10.77 -14.80 -4.96
N TRP A 59 -9.73 -13.99 -4.70
CA TRP A 59 -9.20 -13.05 -5.69
C TRP A 59 -8.69 -13.73 -6.96
N PHE A 60 -8.02 -14.88 -6.83
CA PHE A 60 -7.61 -15.68 -7.99
C PHE A 60 -8.81 -16.19 -8.78
N CYS A 61 -9.84 -16.71 -8.10
CA CYS A 61 -11.07 -17.18 -8.75
C CYS A 61 -11.77 -16.05 -9.51
N ILE A 62 -11.89 -14.86 -8.91
CA ILE A 62 -12.48 -13.67 -9.54
C ILE A 62 -11.66 -13.26 -10.78
N SER A 63 -10.33 -13.28 -10.70
CA SER A 63 -9.47 -12.95 -11.83
C SER A 63 -9.64 -13.92 -12.99
N VAL A 64 -9.70 -15.23 -12.73
CA VAL A 64 -9.92 -16.26 -13.78
C VAL A 64 -11.29 -16.11 -14.42
N LEU A 65 -12.32 -15.83 -13.63
CA LEU A 65 -13.69 -15.65 -14.11
C LEU A 65 -13.83 -14.37 -14.95
N PHE A 66 -13.12 -13.31 -14.57
CA PHE A 66 -13.04 -12.09 -15.36
C PHE A 66 -12.29 -12.33 -16.69
N LEU A 67 -11.19 -13.08 -16.65
CA LEU A 67 -10.43 -13.45 -17.85
C LEU A 67 -11.28 -14.31 -18.80
N SER A 68 -12.04 -15.27 -18.28
CA SER A 68 -12.90 -16.10 -19.12
C SER A 68 -14.02 -15.28 -19.77
N LEU A 69 -14.66 -14.36 -19.04
CA LEU A 69 -15.66 -13.44 -19.61
C LEU A 69 -15.09 -12.57 -20.74
N VAL A 70 -13.82 -12.17 -20.64
CA VAL A 70 -13.13 -11.40 -21.69
C VAL A 70 -12.74 -12.30 -22.87
N PHE A 71 -12.29 -13.53 -22.64
CA PHE A 71 -11.80 -14.43 -23.69
C PHE A 71 -12.89 -15.26 -24.39
N VAL A 72 -14.01 -15.54 -23.74
CA VAL A 72 -15.17 -16.26 -24.33
C VAL A 72 -15.69 -15.58 -25.61
N PRO A 73 -15.92 -14.25 -25.66
CA PRO A 73 -16.32 -13.59 -26.90
C PRO A 73 -15.23 -13.57 -27.98
N PHE A 74 -13.95 -13.69 -27.60
CA PHE A 74 -12.84 -13.85 -28.56
C PHE A 74 -12.86 -15.23 -29.23
N GLN A 75 -13.27 -16.28 -28.52
CA GLN A 75 -13.22 -17.65 -29.02
C GLN A 75 -14.44 -18.02 -29.89
N SER A 76 -15.60 -17.40 -29.67
CA SER A 76 -16.83 -17.63 -30.47
C SER A 76 -16.95 -16.75 -31.72
N SER A 77 -15.95 -15.94 -32.02
CA SER A 77 -15.96 -15.05 -33.18
C SER A 77 -15.38 -15.75 -34.41
N ASP A 78 -16.18 -16.60 -35.08
CA ASP A 78 -15.91 -17.10 -36.45
C ASP A 78 -15.87 -15.96 -37.49
N LYS A 79 -16.17 -14.73 -37.07
CA LYS A 79 -16.13 -13.53 -37.92
C LYS A 79 -15.00 -12.63 -37.46
N LYS A 80 -13.86 -12.78 -38.15
CA LYS A 80 -12.82 -11.80 -38.57
C LYS A 80 -12.83 -10.36 -38.00
N TRP A 81 -13.16 -10.12 -36.74
CA TRP A 81 -12.94 -8.83 -36.09
C TRP A 81 -11.47 -8.66 -35.66
N PHE A 82 -10.75 -9.78 -35.48
CA PHE A 82 -9.33 -9.82 -35.11
C PHE A 82 -8.35 -10.15 -36.25
N GLY A 83 -8.83 -10.26 -37.50
CA GLY A 83 -7.98 -10.64 -38.65
C GLY A 83 -6.85 -9.65 -39.00
N PHE A 84 -6.78 -8.49 -38.34
CA PHE A 84 -5.74 -7.47 -38.55
C PHE A 84 -4.73 -7.37 -37.40
N ILE A 85 -4.93 -8.13 -36.34
CA ILE A 85 -4.10 -8.08 -35.13
C ILE A 85 -3.24 -9.35 -35.12
N GLU A 86 -2.40 -9.52 -36.14
CA GLU A 86 -1.14 -10.26 -35.95
C GLU A 86 -0.30 -9.42 -34.97
N ILE A 87 -0.36 -9.80 -33.70
CA ILE A 87 0.56 -9.31 -32.68
C ILE A 87 1.79 -10.19 -32.78
N ASP A 88 2.76 -9.76 -33.58
CA ASP A 88 4.08 -10.37 -33.57
C ASP A 88 4.77 -9.96 -32.26
N PHE A 89 4.93 -10.93 -31.35
CA PHE A 89 5.66 -10.75 -30.09
C PHE A 89 7.18 -10.92 -30.25
N SER A 90 7.71 -11.00 -31.48
CA SER A 90 9.16 -11.09 -31.73
C SER A 90 9.94 -9.92 -31.11
N PHE A 91 9.31 -8.78 -30.87
CA PHE A 91 9.94 -7.66 -30.16
C PHE A 91 10.31 -8.00 -28.70
N LEU A 92 9.55 -8.88 -28.03
CA LEU A 92 9.82 -9.28 -26.65
C LEU A 92 11.06 -10.17 -26.54
N LYS A 93 11.37 -10.93 -27.59
CA LYS A 93 12.54 -11.82 -27.63
C LYS A 93 13.87 -11.06 -27.58
N ASN A 94 13.87 -9.81 -28.02
CA ASN A 94 15.05 -8.93 -28.02
C ASN A 94 15.17 -8.08 -26.76
N ILE A 95 14.22 -8.17 -25.82
CA ILE A 95 14.31 -7.43 -24.56
C ILE A 95 15.26 -8.18 -23.63
N PRO A 96 16.39 -7.59 -23.22
CA PRO A 96 17.23 -8.18 -22.20
C PRO A 96 16.44 -8.14 -20.88
N PHE A 97 15.90 -9.28 -20.47
CA PHE A 97 15.38 -9.48 -19.12
C PHE A 97 16.57 -9.49 -18.16
N TYR A 98 17.07 -8.31 -17.82
CA TYR A 98 18.02 -8.16 -16.74
C TYR A 98 17.31 -8.51 -15.43
N ASN A 99 18.01 -9.09 -14.46
CA ASN A 99 17.44 -9.49 -13.17
C ASN A 99 17.09 -8.24 -12.34
N PHE A 100 15.98 -7.58 -12.66
CA PHE A 100 15.45 -6.41 -11.96
C PHE A 100 14.93 -6.73 -10.55
N SER A 101 14.84 -8.02 -10.20
CA SER A 101 14.43 -8.51 -8.88
C SER A 101 15.43 -8.17 -7.77
N ASP A 102 16.72 -8.11 -8.11
CA ASP A 102 17.77 -8.11 -7.09
C ASP A 102 18.15 -6.69 -6.64
N PHE A 103 17.76 -5.67 -7.41
CA PHE A 103 18.16 -4.27 -7.18
C PHE A 103 17.07 -3.37 -6.58
N LEU A 104 15.82 -3.82 -6.52
CA LEU A 104 14.70 -2.94 -6.17
C LEU A 104 13.78 -3.58 -5.13
N THR A 105 13.79 -3.02 -3.91
CA THR A 105 12.71 -3.17 -2.93
C THR A 105 11.48 -2.40 -3.43
N ILE A 106 10.80 -2.97 -4.42
CA ILE A 106 9.63 -2.37 -5.07
C ILE A 106 8.42 -2.48 -4.15
N SER A 107 7.73 -1.35 -3.93
CA SER A 107 6.43 -1.35 -3.24
C SER A 107 5.35 -1.99 -4.13
N ASN A 108 4.42 -2.74 -3.53
CA ASN A 108 3.31 -3.37 -4.26
C ASN A 108 2.52 -2.36 -5.10
N THR A 109 2.37 -1.13 -4.60
CA THR A 109 1.72 -0.03 -5.32
C THR A 109 2.45 0.34 -6.60
N PHE A 110 3.79 0.40 -6.57
CA PHE A 110 4.59 0.68 -7.76
C PHE A 110 4.50 -0.46 -8.79
N LEU A 111 4.52 -1.71 -8.34
CA LEU A 111 4.31 -2.87 -9.22
C LEU A 111 2.97 -2.82 -9.95
N ILE A 112 1.89 -2.50 -9.23
CA ILE A 112 0.55 -2.34 -9.82
C ILE A 112 0.51 -1.16 -10.79
N ALA A 113 1.13 -0.03 -10.43
CA ALA A 113 1.20 1.15 -11.28
C ALA A 113 1.95 0.86 -12.60
N VAL A 114 3.11 0.21 -12.53
CA VAL A 114 3.90 -0.18 -13.71
C VAL A 114 3.14 -1.18 -14.57
N SER A 115 2.46 -2.16 -13.95
CA SER A 115 1.65 -3.14 -14.68
C SER A 115 0.49 -2.49 -15.44
N LEU A 116 -0.27 -1.61 -14.77
CA LEU A 116 -1.38 -0.88 -15.40
C LEU A 116 -0.89 0.07 -16.50
N PHE A 117 0.23 0.76 -16.26
CA PHE A 117 0.85 1.64 -17.24
C PHE A 117 1.29 0.87 -18.48
N GLY A 118 1.92 -0.30 -18.31
CA GLY A 118 2.31 -1.17 -19.42
C GLY A 118 1.11 -1.65 -20.24
N LEU A 119 0.01 -2.03 -19.59
CA LEU A 119 -1.22 -2.45 -20.26
C LEU A 119 -1.87 -1.30 -21.05
N MET A 120 -1.86 -0.10 -20.49
CA MET A 120 -2.32 1.11 -21.16
C MET A 120 -1.49 1.43 -22.41
N LEU A 121 -0.15 1.36 -22.31
CA LEU A 121 0.75 1.56 -23.45
C LEU A 121 0.50 0.53 -24.57
N MET A 122 0.30 -0.74 -24.23
CA MET A 122 -0.02 -1.78 -25.23
C MET A 122 -1.33 -1.47 -25.96
N THR A 123 -2.35 -1.04 -25.22
CA THR A 123 -3.64 -0.63 -25.79
C THR A 123 -3.46 0.55 -26.74
N GLN A 124 -2.67 1.56 -26.34
CA GLN A 124 -2.36 2.72 -27.17
C GLN A 124 -1.62 2.34 -28.45
N ILE A 125 -0.62 1.45 -28.36
CA ILE A 125 0.13 0.95 -29.53
C ILE A 125 -0.80 0.26 -30.53
N ILE A 126 -1.71 -0.60 -30.07
CA ILE A 126 -2.69 -1.28 -30.93
C ILE A 126 -3.62 -0.26 -31.60
N PHE A 127 -4.14 0.71 -30.84
CA PHE A 127 -5.01 1.75 -31.37
C PHE A 127 -4.30 2.59 -32.44
N LEU A 128 -3.04 2.99 -32.16
CA LEU A 128 -2.22 3.77 -33.09
C LEU A 128 -1.91 2.96 -34.36
N LYS A 129 -1.51 1.69 -34.22
CA LYS A 129 -1.27 0.78 -35.35
C LYS A 129 -2.51 0.67 -36.24
N ASN A 130 -3.70 0.52 -35.65
CA ASN A 130 -4.95 0.43 -36.41
C ASN A 130 -5.28 1.76 -37.12
N HIS A 131 -5.05 2.90 -36.47
CA HIS A 131 -5.24 4.22 -37.10
C HIS A 131 -4.30 4.45 -38.29
N PHE A 132 -3.02 4.09 -38.16
CA PHE A 132 -2.05 4.21 -39.24
C PHE A 132 -2.32 3.22 -40.39
N ASN A 133 -2.68 1.96 -40.10
CA ASN A 133 -3.05 0.98 -41.12
C ASN A 133 -4.25 1.42 -41.95
N LYS A 134 -5.23 2.14 -41.38
CA LYS A 134 -6.38 2.66 -42.13
C LYS A 134 -6.07 3.89 -43.00
N ARG A 135 -4.95 4.56 -42.76
CA ARG A 135 -4.58 5.81 -43.45
C ARG A 135 -3.54 5.59 -44.56
N PHE A 136 -2.71 4.57 -44.42
CA PHE A 136 -1.59 4.29 -45.33
C PHE A 136 -1.75 2.97 -46.11
N ASN A 137 -2.90 2.31 -45.99
CA ASN A 137 -3.32 1.13 -46.75
C ASN A 137 -4.77 1.34 -47.19
#